data_AF-A0A968XVA3-F1
#
_entry.id   AF-A0A968XVA3-F1
#
_cell.length_a   1.000
_cell.length_b   1.000
_cell.length_c   1.000
_cell.angle_alpha   90.00
_cell.angle_beta   90.00
_cell.angle_gamma   90.00
#
_symmetry.space_group_name_H-M   'P 1'
#
loop_
_entity.id
_entity.type
_entity.pdbx_description
1 polymer ?
#
loop_
_entity_poly.entity_id
_entity_poly.type
_entity_poly.pdbx_seq_one_letter_code
_entity_poly.pdbx_strand_id
1 'polypeptide(L)'
;MKTLGEFVGLTDQFVHDQSEIAAETQVLALNASLVAARAAEQRDPQQFARVARDFELIATQVSQLARQTNEGLSTLEQRSTQIHQVVSDIDANVQNLGGLVEDFNRGVQQTDTVFQTVQQVTGQAVEAGDAVTRTNQSIVKSAENSTQSMEAIADFSKQIAQQSQHARQLSEAMDALSADLLNKVEVFKLPAQAPDAAGEDRVDRPMEEAEAIEPSILVEA
;
A
#
# COMPACT_ATOMS: atom_id res chain seq x y z
N MET A 1 37.70 13.23 8.03
CA MET A 1 38.52 12.02 7.78
C MET A 1 39.71 12.29 6.87
N LYS A 2 39.60 13.15 5.84
CA LYS A 2 40.74 13.55 4.99
C LYS A 2 41.97 14.03 5.76
N THR A 3 41.76 14.88 6.77
CA THR A 3 42.81 15.40 7.65
C THR A 3 43.47 14.35 8.53
N LEU A 4 42.75 13.31 8.94
CA LEU A 4 43.30 12.23 9.76
C LEU A 4 44.11 11.25 8.89
N GLY A 5 43.63 10.92 7.69
CA GLY A 5 44.41 10.14 6.72
C GLY A 5 45.68 10.85 6.27
N GLU A 6 45.61 12.18 6.04
CA GLU A 6 46.79 13.01 5.74
C GLU A 6 47.77 13.04 6.93
N PHE A 7 47.28 13.16 8.17
CA PHE A 7 48.12 13.13 9.36
C PHE A 7 48.82 11.79 9.58
N VAL A 8 48.12 10.68 9.33
CA VAL A 8 48.69 9.33 9.44
C VAL A 8 49.75 9.11 8.34
N GLY A 9 49.49 9.54 7.11
CA GLY A 9 50.52 9.49 6.05
C GLY A 9 51.76 10.34 6.33
N LEU A 10 51.59 11.54 6.93
CA LEU A 10 52.71 12.36 7.41
C LEU A 10 53.47 11.68 8.56
N THR A 11 52.76 10.92 9.41
CA THR A 11 53.36 10.15 10.50
C THR A 11 54.20 9.01 9.95
N ASP A 12 53.73 8.28 8.94
CA ASP A 12 54.50 7.21 8.29
C ASP A 12 55.76 7.75 7.61
N GLN A 13 55.65 8.89 6.94
CA GLN A 13 56.81 9.57 6.34
C GLN A 13 57.80 10.03 7.41
N PHE A 14 57.31 10.63 8.50
CA PHE A 14 58.17 10.98 9.65
C PHE A 14 58.85 9.76 10.25
N VAL A 15 58.12 8.64 10.39
CA VAL A 15 58.67 7.38 10.88
C VAL A 15 59.83 6.93 9.98
N HIS A 16 59.62 6.95 8.67
CA HIS A 16 60.64 6.58 7.70
C HIS A 16 61.90 7.46 7.79
N ASP A 17 61.73 8.78 7.75
CA ASP A 17 62.84 9.75 7.77
C ASP A 17 63.65 9.64 9.07
N GLN A 18 62.99 9.46 10.22
CA GLN A 18 63.69 9.31 11.50
C GLN A 18 64.40 7.96 11.64
N SER A 19 63.90 6.91 11.00
CA SER A 19 64.60 5.60 10.93
C SER A 19 65.93 5.74 10.20
N GLU A 20 65.92 6.45 9.06
CA GLU A 20 67.11 6.70 8.26
C GLU A 20 68.13 7.54 9.05
N ILE A 21 67.70 8.63 9.67
CA ILE A 21 68.55 9.47 10.53
C ILE A 21 69.14 8.66 11.69
N ALA A 22 68.35 7.80 12.35
CA ALA A 22 68.83 6.95 13.44
C ALA A 22 69.89 5.95 12.95
N ALA A 23 69.71 5.36 11.76
CA ALA A 23 70.66 4.45 11.15
C ALA A 23 71.98 5.15 10.77
N GLU A 24 71.91 6.33 10.15
CA GLU A 24 73.10 7.15 9.85
C GLU A 24 73.84 7.54 11.12
N THR A 25 73.10 7.93 12.16
CA THR A 25 73.62 8.30 13.48
C THR A 25 74.33 7.12 14.16
N GLN A 26 73.82 5.89 13.98
CA GLN A 26 74.47 4.66 14.44
C GLN A 26 75.81 4.41 13.72
N VAL A 27 75.86 4.65 12.40
CA VAL A 27 77.09 4.52 11.60
C VAL A 27 78.12 5.59 11.98
N LEU A 28 77.67 6.84 12.21
CA LEU A 28 78.50 7.93 12.72
C LEU A 28 79.11 7.60 14.08
N ALA A 29 78.32 7.06 15.01
CA ALA A 29 78.81 6.59 16.30
C ALA A 29 79.86 5.47 16.14
N LEU A 30 79.62 4.52 15.24
CA LEU A 30 80.57 3.44 14.95
C LEU A 30 81.90 3.98 14.39
N ASN A 31 81.83 4.93 13.44
CA ASN A 31 83.00 5.58 12.87
C ASN A 31 83.76 6.40 13.92
N ALA A 32 83.05 7.10 14.81
CA ALA A 32 83.66 7.84 15.92
C ALA A 32 84.38 6.90 16.90
N SER A 33 83.78 5.76 17.26
CA SER A 33 84.44 4.73 18.07
C SER A 33 85.67 4.15 17.39
N LEU A 34 85.64 3.93 16.07
CA LEU A 34 86.78 3.42 15.31
C LEU A 34 87.93 4.44 15.24
N VAL A 35 87.61 5.73 15.08
CA VAL A 35 88.59 6.82 15.15
C VAL A 35 89.18 6.96 16.56
N ALA A 36 88.35 6.84 17.61
CA ALA A 36 88.81 6.83 18.99
C ALA A 36 89.80 5.67 19.26
N ALA A 37 89.44 4.46 18.83
CA ALA A 37 90.32 3.29 18.94
C ALA A 37 91.66 3.51 18.22
N ARG A 38 91.63 4.08 17.00
CA ARG A 38 92.83 4.36 16.21
C ARG A 38 93.69 5.49 16.79
N ALA A 39 93.07 6.50 17.41
CA ALA A 39 93.78 7.59 18.09
C ALA A 39 94.49 7.11 19.38
N ALA A 40 93.93 6.09 20.05
CA ALA A 40 94.55 5.47 21.21
C ALA A 40 95.84 4.67 20.87
N GLU A 41 96.01 4.24 19.61
CA GLU A 41 97.19 3.51 19.12
C GLU A 41 98.35 4.41 18.63
N GLN A 42 98.17 5.74 18.58
CA GLN A 42 99.19 6.67 18.07
C GLN A 42 100.26 7.08 19.08
N ARG A 43 101.42 7.49 18.54
CA ARG A 43 102.72 7.68 19.23
C ARG A 43 102.79 8.82 20.25
N ASP A 44 101.78 9.69 20.36
CA ASP A 44 101.76 10.86 21.25
C ASP A 44 100.63 10.73 22.31
N PRO A 45 100.88 10.01 23.43
CA PRO A 45 99.84 9.29 24.15
C PRO A 45 98.94 10.15 25.07
N GLN A 46 99.33 11.38 25.46
CA GLN A 46 98.59 12.08 26.52
C GLN A 46 97.42 12.93 26.01
N GLN A 47 97.57 13.64 24.90
CA GLN A 47 96.50 14.48 24.35
C GLN A 47 95.51 13.67 23.51
N PHE A 48 95.99 12.72 22.69
CA PHE A 48 95.13 11.87 21.86
C PHE A 48 94.32 10.86 22.67
N ALA A 49 94.84 10.35 23.80
CA ALA A 49 94.06 9.47 24.68
C ALA A 49 92.89 10.18 25.37
N ARG A 50 92.98 11.49 25.61
CA ARG A 50 91.86 12.27 26.15
C ARG A 50 90.76 12.44 25.10
N VAL A 51 91.15 12.84 23.90
CA VAL A 51 90.26 13.00 22.75
C VAL A 51 89.57 11.68 22.40
N ALA A 52 90.29 10.56 22.39
CA ALA A 52 89.71 9.23 22.16
C ALA A 52 88.61 8.87 23.17
N ARG A 53 88.83 9.13 24.47
CA ARG A 53 87.81 8.89 25.51
C ARG A 53 86.57 9.77 25.33
N ASP A 54 86.77 11.03 24.95
CA ASP A 54 85.65 11.94 24.70
C ASP A 54 84.82 11.49 23.49
N PHE A 55 85.47 11.03 22.40
CA PHE A 55 84.79 10.44 21.24
C PHE A 55 84.06 9.13 21.56
N GLU A 56 84.62 8.27 22.41
CA GLU A 56 83.98 7.03 22.85
C GLU A 56 82.71 7.28 23.69
N LEU A 57 82.75 8.29 24.58
CA LEU A 57 81.59 8.73 25.35
C LEU A 57 80.49 9.30 24.45
N ILE A 58 80.86 10.15 23.48
CA ILE A 58 79.92 10.69 22.49
C ILE A 58 79.31 9.56 21.67
N ALA A 59 80.11 8.63 21.16
CA ALA A 59 79.63 7.50 20.37
C ALA A 59 78.65 6.61 21.16
N THR A 60 78.92 6.38 22.45
CA THR A 60 78.02 5.62 23.33
C THR A 60 76.68 6.33 23.53
N GLN A 61 76.71 7.63 23.81
CA GLN A 61 75.49 8.43 23.99
C GLN A 61 74.65 8.50 22.70
N VAL A 62 75.32 8.70 21.57
CA VAL A 62 74.69 8.77 20.25
C VAL A 62 74.05 7.42 19.86
N SER A 63 74.74 6.31 20.10
CA SER A 63 74.20 4.95 19.89
C SER A 63 72.98 4.67 20.78
N GLN A 64 73.03 5.09 22.05
CA GLN A 64 71.90 4.94 22.96
C GLN A 64 70.69 5.77 22.53
N LEU A 65 70.90 7.01 22.08
CA LEU A 65 69.84 7.88 21.56
C LEU A 65 69.22 7.30 20.28
N ALA A 66 70.04 6.77 19.37
CA ALA A 66 69.56 6.09 18.16
C ALA A 66 68.68 4.89 18.50
N ARG A 67 69.07 4.08 19.49
CA ARG A 67 68.27 2.94 19.95
C ARG A 67 66.94 3.36 20.56
N GLN A 68 66.94 4.38 21.44
CA GLN A 68 65.73 4.93 22.03
C GLN A 68 64.80 5.52 20.96
N THR A 69 65.37 6.17 19.94
CA THR A 69 64.62 6.70 18.80
C THR A 69 63.94 5.56 18.05
N ASN A 70 64.65 4.49 17.72
CA ASN A 70 64.08 3.31 17.04
C ASN A 70 62.96 2.62 17.86
N GLU A 71 63.11 2.51 19.18
CA GLU A 71 62.07 1.96 20.06
C GLU A 71 60.79 2.84 20.05
N GLY A 72 60.96 4.16 20.12
CA GLY A 72 59.85 5.12 20.01
C GLY A 72 59.18 5.08 18.63
N LEU A 73 59.99 4.93 17.58
CA LEU A 73 59.57 4.84 16.19
C LEU A 73 58.70 3.61 15.93
N SER A 74 59.12 2.45 16.41
CA SER A 74 58.35 1.20 16.31
C SER A 74 57.00 1.31 17.03
N THR A 75 56.97 1.99 18.18
CA THR A 75 55.71 2.27 18.90
C THR A 75 54.80 3.19 18.10
N LEU A 76 55.37 4.21 17.44
CA LEU A 76 54.64 5.15 16.60
C LEU A 76 54.05 4.45 15.37
N GLU A 77 54.82 3.60 14.71
CA GLU A 77 54.39 2.79 13.55
C GLU A 77 53.23 1.85 13.91
N GLN A 78 53.32 1.18 15.06
CA GLN A 78 52.23 0.33 15.56
C GLN A 78 50.94 1.14 15.79
N ARG A 79 51.06 2.32 16.39
CA ARG A 79 49.91 3.22 16.60
C ARG A 79 49.35 3.75 15.28
N SER A 80 50.22 4.09 14.32
CA SER A 80 49.84 4.52 12.97
C SER A 80 48.97 3.46 12.29
N THR A 81 49.44 2.21 12.33
CA THR A 81 48.71 1.04 11.80
C THR A 81 47.34 0.86 12.46
N GLN A 82 47.27 1.01 13.79
CA GLN A 82 45.99 0.92 14.51
C GLN A 82 45.02 2.03 14.10
N ILE A 83 45.53 3.26 13.91
CA ILE A 83 44.70 4.38 13.45
C ILE A 83 44.18 4.11 12.03
N HIS A 84 45.01 3.57 11.13
CA HIS A 84 44.58 3.18 9.79
C HIS A 84 43.39 2.22 9.81
N GLN A 85 43.46 1.19 10.66
CA GLN A 85 42.37 0.23 10.79
C GLN A 85 41.09 0.89 11.28
N VAL A 86 41.18 1.73 12.31
CA VAL A 86 40.02 2.47 12.83
C VAL A 86 39.42 3.40 11.77
N VAL A 87 40.23 4.10 10.99
CA VAL A 87 39.75 4.97 9.91
C VAL A 87 39.01 4.17 8.84
N SER A 88 39.55 3.03 8.44
CA SER A 88 38.89 2.12 7.48
C SER A 88 37.54 1.63 8.01
N ASP A 89 37.47 1.25 9.28
CA ASP A 89 36.23 0.79 9.92
C ASP A 89 35.19 1.92 10.00
N ILE A 90 35.63 3.16 10.28
CA ILE A 90 34.74 4.33 10.27
C ILE A 90 34.23 4.61 8.85
N ASP A 91 35.07 4.54 7.82
CA ASP A 91 34.66 4.72 6.43
C ASP A 91 33.60 3.70 6.02
N ALA A 92 33.80 2.42 6.37
CA ALA A 92 32.82 1.36 6.13
C ALA A 92 31.49 1.64 6.87
N ASN A 93 31.56 2.08 8.13
CA ASN A 93 30.37 2.45 8.89
C ASN A 93 29.63 3.66 8.30
N VAL A 94 30.35 4.67 7.80
CA VAL A 94 29.75 5.83 7.14
C VAL A 94 29.04 5.41 5.84
N GLN A 95 29.63 4.50 5.06
CA GLN A 95 28.98 3.94 3.86
C GLN A 95 27.72 3.16 4.21
N ASN A 96 27.78 2.31 5.24
CA ASN A 96 26.63 1.56 5.73
C ASN A 96 25.51 2.49 6.22
N LEU A 97 25.85 3.56 6.94
CA LEU A 97 24.88 4.60 7.35
C LEU A 97 24.27 5.30 6.13
N GLY A 98 25.05 5.55 5.08
CA GLY A 98 24.53 6.08 3.82
C GLY A 98 23.44 5.19 3.22
N GLY A 99 23.66 3.87 3.17
CA GLY A 99 22.66 2.90 2.71
C GLY A 99 21.41 2.87 3.58
N LEU A 100 21.57 2.87 4.92
CA LEU A 100 20.44 2.92 5.86
C LEU A 100 19.59 4.19 5.68
N VAL A 101 20.22 5.34 5.43
CA VAL A 101 19.50 6.61 5.16
C VAL A 101 18.74 6.54 3.84
N GLU A 102 19.30 5.92 2.81
CA GLU A 102 18.62 5.73 1.53
C GLU A 102 17.40 4.81 1.67
N ASP A 103 17.55 3.69 2.37
CA ASP A 103 16.44 2.76 2.64
C ASP A 103 15.36 3.40 3.51
N PHE A 104 15.75 4.21 4.50
CA PHE A 104 14.81 5.00 5.29
C PHE A 104 14.02 5.98 4.41
N ASN A 105 14.70 6.71 3.53
CA ASN A 105 14.05 7.66 2.61
C ASN A 105 13.06 6.94 1.67
N ARG A 106 13.44 5.77 1.15
CA ARG A 106 12.56 4.91 0.35
C ARG A 106 11.34 4.45 1.16
N GLY A 107 11.53 4.07 2.42
CA GLY A 107 10.43 3.71 3.33
C GLY A 107 9.47 4.87 3.61
N VAL A 108 9.98 6.10 3.74
CA VAL A 108 9.15 7.31 3.89
C VAL A 108 8.34 7.59 2.62
N GLN A 109 8.94 7.49 1.43
CA GLN A 109 8.23 7.66 0.16
C GLN A 109 7.12 6.62 -0.05
N GLN A 110 7.40 5.36 0.30
CA GLN A 110 6.41 4.29 0.28
C GLN A 110 5.27 4.58 1.25
N THR A 111 5.58 5.08 2.44
CA THR A 111 4.59 5.48 3.44
C THR A 111 3.68 6.60 2.92
N ASP A 112 4.23 7.62 2.25
CA ASP A 112 3.44 8.69 1.63
C ASP A 112 2.45 8.15 0.58
N THR A 113 2.91 7.22 -0.25
CA THR A 113 2.05 6.54 -1.25
C THR A 113 0.90 5.77 -0.58
N VAL A 114 1.18 5.09 0.53
CA VAL A 114 0.16 4.38 1.31
C VAL A 114 -0.86 5.36 1.89
N PHE A 115 -0.41 6.49 2.44
CA PHE A 115 -1.32 7.53 2.96
C PHE A 115 -2.23 8.11 1.88
N GLN A 116 -1.69 8.40 0.69
CA GLN A 116 -2.50 8.85 -0.45
C GLN A 116 -3.55 7.81 -0.85
N THR A 117 -3.19 6.53 -0.85
CA THR A 117 -4.12 5.43 -1.13
C THR A 117 -5.22 5.35 -0.07
N VAL A 118 -4.86 5.44 1.22
CA VAL A 118 -5.84 5.45 2.32
C VAL A 118 -6.79 6.63 2.21
N GLN A 119 -6.28 7.82 1.88
CA GLN A 119 -7.11 9.00 1.67
C GLN A 119 -8.09 8.81 0.51
N GLN A 120 -7.63 8.25 -0.61
CA GLN A 120 -8.49 7.96 -1.77
C GLN A 120 -9.59 6.94 -1.42
N VAL A 121 -9.23 5.81 -0.80
CA VAL A 121 -10.19 4.77 -0.43
C VAL A 121 -11.20 5.30 0.59
N THR A 122 -10.76 6.12 1.54
CA THR A 122 -11.65 6.76 2.52
C THR A 122 -12.62 7.73 1.83
N GLY A 123 -12.14 8.51 0.86
CA GLY A 123 -12.99 9.39 0.05
C GLY A 123 -14.06 8.60 -0.72
N GLN A 124 -13.68 7.50 -1.36
CA GLN A 124 -14.61 6.59 -2.05
C GLN A 124 -15.64 5.97 -1.10
N ALA A 125 -15.23 5.62 0.13
CA ALA A 125 -16.15 5.09 1.14
C ALA A 125 -17.19 6.12 1.58
N VAL A 126 -16.81 7.40 1.70
CA VAL A 126 -17.74 8.50 2.00
C VAL A 126 -18.75 8.67 0.86
N GLU A 127 -18.28 8.73 -0.39
CA GLU A 127 -19.17 8.84 -1.56
C GLU A 127 -20.14 7.66 -1.67
N ALA A 128 -19.68 6.45 -1.39
CA ALA A 128 -20.53 5.26 -1.33
C ALA A 128 -21.59 5.39 -0.22
N GLY A 129 -21.22 5.88 0.96
CA GLY A 129 -22.15 6.17 2.07
C GLY A 129 -23.25 7.17 1.67
N ASP A 130 -22.89 8.22 0.95
CA ASP A 130 -23.83 9.22 0.44
C ASP A 130 -24.78 8.63 -0.63
N ALA A 131 -24.26 7.77 -1.50
CA ALA A 131 -25.06 7.06 -2.50
C ALA A 131 -26.08 6.11 -1.84
N VAL A 132 -25.66 5.35 -0.82
CA VAL A 132 -26.56 4.49 -0.03
C VAL A 132 -27.64 5.32 0.66
N THR A 133 -27.28 6.45 1.25
CA THR A 133 -28.25 7.35 1.92
C THR A 133 -29.31 7.86 0.95
N ARG A 134 -28.91 8.34 -0.24
CA ARG A 134 -29.85 8.78 -1.29
C ARG A 134 -30.74 7.64 -1.80
N THR A 135 -30.16 6.45 -1.94
CA THR A 135 -30.91 5.26 -2.35
C THR A 135 -31.95 4.88 -1.32
N ASN A 136 -31.59 4.88 -0.03
CA ASN A 136 -32.53 4.62 1.06
C ASN A 136 -33.67 5.64 1.11
N GLN A 137 -33.39 6.93 0.92
CA GLN A 137 -34.45 7.96 0.83
C GLN A 137 -35.41 7.68 -0.33
N SER A 138 -34.89 7.22 -1.47
CA SER A 138 -35.70 6.87 -2.63
C SER A 138 -36.55 5.62 -2.38
N ILE A 139 -36.00 4.61 -1.68
CA ILE A 139 -36.73 3.41 -1.26
C ILE A 139 -37.87 3.77 -0.31
N VAL A 140 -37.62 4.61 0.70
CA VAL A 140 -38.65 5.07 1.64
C VAL A 140 -39.78 5.77 0.89
N LYS A 141 -39.46 6.69 -0.02
CA LYS A 141 -40.46 7.38 -0.84
C LYS A 141 -41.28 6.42 -1.72
N SER A 142 -40.61 5.44 -2.33
CA SER A 142 -41.31 4.40 -3.12
C SER A 142 -42.23 3.55 -2.25
N ALA A 143 -41.81 3.18 -1.04
CA ALA A 143 -42.64 2.44 -0.09
C ALA A 143 -43.87 3.24 0.34
N GLU A 144 -43.72 4.55 0.62
CA GLU A 144 -44.85 5.44 0.92
C GLU A 144 -45.86 5.50 -0.24
N ASN A 145 -45.38 5.67 -1.48
CA ASN A 145 -46.23 5.65 -2.66
C ASN A 145 -46.95 4.30 -2.86
N SER A 146 -46.27 3.18 -2.58
CA SER A 146 -46.88 1.85 -2.62
C SER A 146 -47.99 1.70 -1.58
N THR A 147 -47.77 2.17 -0.35
CA THR A 147 -48.80 2.18 0.69
C THR A 147 -50.02 3.00 0.25
N GLN A 148 -49.81 4.20 -0.27
CA GLN A 148 -50.90 5.05 -0.76
C GLN A 148 -51.69 4.41 -1.91
N SER A 149 -50.99 3.71 -2.81
CA SER A 149 -51.62 2.97 -3.90
C SER A 149 -52.46 1.79 -3.39
N MET A 150 -51.98 1.09 -2.36
CA MET A 150 -52.71 -0.01 -1.72
C MET A 150 -53.97 0.49 -1.00
N GLU A 151 -53.91 1.63 -0.33
CA GLU A 151 -55.08 2.29 0.26
C GLU A 151 -56.13 2.63 -0.82
N ALA A 152 -55.70 3.22 -1.93
CA ALA A 152 -56.59 3.53 -3.05
C ALA A 152 -57.24 2.28 -3.67
N ILE A 153 -56.48 1.18 -3.81
CA ILE A 153 -57.00 -0.12 -4.28
C ILE A 153 -58.02 -0.68 -3.30
N ALA A 154 -57.78 -0.59 -1.99
CA ALA A 154 -58.71 -1.07 -0.98
C ALA A 154 -60.03 -0.29 -1.01
N ASP A 155 -59.97 1.04 -1.13
CA ASP A 155 -61.15 1.90 -1.27
C ASP A 155 -61.93 1.62 -2.55
N PHE A 156 -61.23 1.48 -3.67
CA PHE A 156 -61.85 1.11 -4.95
C PHE A 156 -62.52 -0.26 -4.89
N SER A 157 -61.88 -1.25 -4.26
CA SER A 157 -62.44 -2.58 -4.05
C SER A 157 -63.73 -2.54 -3.23
N LYS A 158 -63.78 -1.69 -2.20
CA LYS A 158 -64.99 -1.46 -1.39
C LYS A 158 -66.11 -0.85 -2.23
N GLN A 159 -65.79 0.10 -3.12
CA GLN A 159 -66.76 0.73 -4.02
C GLN A 159 -67.33 -0.27 -5.03
N ILE A 160 -66.47 -1.13 -5.62
CA ILE A 160 -66.91 -2.21 -6.52
C ILE A 160 -67.87 -3.17 -5.81
N ALA A 161 -67.57 -3.56 -4.56
CA ALA A 161 -68.44 -4.43 -3.78
C ALA A 161 -69.84 -3.81 -3.59
N GLN A 162 -69.90 -2.52 -3.26
CA GLN A 162 -71.15 -1.77 -3.12
C GLN A 162 -71.93 -1.68 -4.44
N GLN A 163 -71.25 -1.35 -5.55
CA GLN A 163 -71.88 -1.30 -6.87
C GLN A 163 -72.41 -2.66 -7.31
N SER A 164 -71.65 -3.73 -7.05
CA SER A 164 -72.07 -5.11 -7.35
C SER A 164 -73.33 -5.50 -6.56
N GLN A 165 -73.45 -5.05 -5.31
CA GLN A 165 -74.65 -5.27 -4.50
C GLN A 165 -75.86 -4.49 -5.05
N HIS A 166 -75.66 -3.22 -5.43
CA HIS A 166 -76.71 -2.44 -6.10
C HIS A 166 -77.16 -3.06 -7.42
N ALA A 167 -76.22 -3.54 -8.24
CA ALA A 167 -76.53 -4.21 -9.50
C ALA A 167 -77.38 -5.46 -9.28
N ARG A 168 -77.07 -6.29 -8.27
CA ARG A 168 -77.89 -7.46 -7.91
C ARG A 168 -79.32 -7.05 -7.52
N GLN A 169 -79.46 -6.06 -6.65
CA GLN A 169 -80.79 -5.56 -6.23
C GLN A 169 -81.60 -5.03 -7.42
N LEU A 170 -80.95 -4.33 -8.35
CA LEU A 170 -81.60 -3.85 -9.57
C LEU A 170 -82.02 -5.01 -10.48
N SER A 171 -81.16 -6.01 -10.67
CA SER A 171 -81.50 -7.22 -11.43
C SER A 171 -82.68 -7.96 -10.82
N GLU A 172 -82.71 -8.15 -9.50
CA GLU A 172 -83.85 -8.76 -8.79
C GLU A 172 -85.16 -7.97 -9.01
N ALA A 173 -85.09 -6.64 -8.98
CA ALA A 173 -86.25 -5.79 -9.25
C ALA A 173 -86.72 -5.87 -10.72
N MET A 174 -85.78 -5.94 -11.67
CA MET A 174 -86.08 -6.10 -13.09
C MET A 174 -86.68 -7.48 -13.39
N ASP A 175 -86.19 -8.54 -12.75
CA ASP A 175 -86.77 -9.89 -12.86
C ASP A 175 -88.21 -9.90 -12.34
N ALA A 176 -88.45 -9.29 -11.17
CA ALA A 176 -89.78 -9.18 -10.59
C ALA A 176 -90.75 -8.39 -11.49
N LEU A 177 -90.30 -7.26 -12.06
CA LEU A 177 -91.09 -6.46 -12.99
C LEU A 177 -91.40 -7.22 -14.29
N SER A 178 -90.42 -7.95 -14.82
CA SER A 178 -90.59 -8.77 -16.02
C SER A 178 -91.62 -9.89 -15.78
N ALA A 179 -91.59 -10.52 -14.61
CA ALA A 179 -92.58 -11.51 -14.21
C ALA A 179 -93.99 -10.91 -14.06
N ASP A 180 -94.14 -9.72 -13.47
CA ASP A 180 -95.43 -9.00 -13.38
C ASP A 180 -95.98 -8.65 -14.76
N LEU A 181 -95.14 -8.14 -15.66
CA LEU A 181 -95.53 -7.83 -17.03
C LEU A 181 -95.97 -9.09 -17.79
N LEU A 182 -95.23 -10.19 -17.67
CA LEU A 182 -95.60 -11.48 -18.27
C LEU A 182 -96.96 -11.96 -17.77
N ASN A 183 -97.20 -11.89 -16.46
CA ASN A 183 -98.48 -12.28 -15.86
C ASN A 183 -99.63 -11.40 -16.37
N LYS A 184 -99.43 -10.07 -16.43
CA LYS A 184 -100.42 -9.15 -17.01
C LYS A 184 -100.70 -9.46 -18.49
N VAL A 185 -99.67 -9.78 -19.27
CA VAL A 185 -99.85 -10.17 -20.69
C VAL A 185 -100.59 -11.50 -20.83
N GLU A 186 -100.37 -12.48 -19.95
CA GLU A 186 -101.15 -13.73 -19.93
C GLU A 186 -102.64 -13.48 -19.64
N VAL A 187 -102.98 -12.53 -18.76
CA VAL A 187 -104.37 -12.12 -18.53
C VAL A 187 -104.99 -11.45 -19.77
N PHE A 188 -104.19 -10.75 -20.58
CA PHE A 188 -104.63 -10.15 -21.83
C PHE A 188 -104.59 -11.10 -23.05
N LYS A 189 -104.04 -12.31 -22.91
CA LYS A 189 -104.21 -13.35 -23.92
C LYS A 189 -105.68 -13.79 -23.90
N LEU A 190 -106.44 -13.28 -24.87
CA LEU A 190 -107.77 -13.78 -25.24
C LEU A 190 -107.73 -15.31 -25.36
N PRO A 191 -108.82 -16.03 -25.01
CA PRO A 191 -108.85 -17.48 -25.08
C PRO A 191 -108.42 -17.90 -26.48
N ALA A 192 -107.40 -18.73 -26.56
CA ALA A 192 -107.08 -19.43 -27.78
C ALA A 192 -108.35 -20.15 -28.22
N GLN A 193 -108.97 -19.66 -29.30
CA GLN A 193 -109.77 -20.52 -30.14
C GLN A 193 -108.84 -21.65 -30.57
N ALA A 194 -109.05 -22.83 -29.99
CA ALA A 194 -108.51 -24.07 -30.55
C ALA A 194 -109.43 -24.54 -31.68
N PRO A 195 -108.97 -25.41 -32.59
CA PRO A 195 -107.66 -25.46 -33.24
C PRO A 195 -107.85 -25.32 -34.77
N ASP A 196 -106.82 -24.92 -35.51
CA ASP A 196 -106.76 -25.31 -36.92
C ASP A 196 -105.39 -25.90 -37.24
N ALA A 197 -105.46 -27.08 -37.84
CA ALA A 197 -104.35 -27.94 -38.17
C ALA A 197 -103.60 -27.42 -39.40
N ALA A 198 -102.31 -27.72 -39.46
CA ALA A 198 -101.55 -28.16 -40.64
C ALA A 198 -100.17 -27.47 -40.80
N GLY A 199 -99.18 -28.29 -41.17
CA GLY A 199 -97.83 -27.90 -41.57
C GLY A 199 -96.82 -28.04 -40.43
N GLU A 200 -96.20 -29.19 -40.16
CA GLU A 200 -95.21 -29.83 -41.06
C GLU A 200 -94.38 -28.79 -41.82
N ASP A 201 -93.18 -28.47 -41.32
CA ASP A 201 -91.98 -28.86 -42.06
C ASP A 201 -90.74 -28.94 -41.16
N ARG A 202 -89.99 -30.03 -41.38
CA ARG A 202 -88.68 -30.33 -40.80
C ARG A 202 -87.62 -29.79 -41.75
N VAL A 203 -86.73 -28.93 -41.28
CA VAL A 203 -85.40 -28.75 -41.87
C VAL A 203 -84.44 -28.52 -40.71
N ASP A 204 -83.92 -29.59 -40.10
CA ASP A 204 -82.70 -30.30 -40.50
C ASP A 204 -81.46 -29.38 -40.56
N ARG A 205 -80.52 -29.63 -39.63
CA ARG A 205 -79.18 -29.02 -39.61
C ARG A 205 -78.31 -29.74 -40.65
N PRO A 206 -77.22 -29.11 -41.12
CA PRO A 206 -75.90 -29.54 -40.63
C PRO A 206 -74.89 -28.38 -40.47
N MET A 207 -74.04 -28.43 -39.43
CA MET A 207 -72.58 -28.69 -39.45
C MET A 207 -71.75 -27.51 -40.00
N GLU A 208 -70.89 -26.85 -39.20
CA GLU A 208 -69.56 -27.26 -38.68
C GLU A 208 -68.44 -26.59 -39.50
N GLU A 209 -67.28 -26.36 -38.87
CA GLU A 209 -66.03 -25.77 -39.38
C GLU A 209 -65.99 -24.22 -39.48
N ALA A 210 -64.94 -23.51 -39.07
CA ALA A 210 -63.62 -23.87 -38.57
C ALA A 210 -63.04 -22.67 -37.79
N GLU A 211 -62.01 -22.95 -36.99
CA GLU A 211 -60.65 -22.43 -37.22
C GLU A 211 -59.96 -22.05 -35.90
N ALA A 212 -58.99 -22.90 -35.56
CA ALA A 212 -58.04 -22.70 -34.47
C ALA A 212 -57.07 -21.56 -34.83
N ILE A 213 -56.84 -20.66 -33.89
CA ILE A 213 -55.67 -19.77 -33.90
C ILE A 213 -55.05 -19.82 -32.51
N GLU A 214 -54.00 -20.63 -32.36
CA GLU A 214 -52.94 -20.34 -31.40
C GLU A 214 -52.23 -19.04 -31.83
N PRO A 215 -51.66 -18.30 -30.87
CA PRO A 215 -50.21 -18.20 -30.96
C PRO A 215 -49.52 -18.42 -29.62
N SER A 216 -48.54 -19.32 -29.66
CA SER A 216 -47.35 -19.28 -28.84
C SER A 216 -46.62 -17.95 -29.05
N ILE A 217 -46.41 -17.18 -27.98
CA ILE A 217 -45.27 -16.26 -27.91
C ILE A 217 -44.64 -16.38 -26.52
N LEU A 218 -43.52 -17.11 -26.49
CA LEU A 218 -42.41 -16.96 -25.57
C LEU A 218 -41.87 -15.53 -25.68
N VAL A 219 -41.72 -14.82 -24.56
CA VAL A 219 -40.70 -13.77 -24.41
C VAL A 219 -40.08 -13.93 -23.03
N GLU A 220 -38.88 -14.50 -23.02
CA GLU A 220 -37.85 -14.21 -22.04
C GLU A 220 -37.41 -12.75 -22.19
N ALA A 221 -37.37 -12.02 -21.07
CA ALA A 221 -36.36 -11.00 -20.74
C ALA A 221 -36.48 -10.65 -19.25
#